data_AF-A0A923ZEM6-F1
#
_entry.id   AF-A0A923ZEM6-F1
#
_cell.length_a   1.000
_cell.length_b   1.000
_cell.length_c   1.000
_cell.angle_alpha   90.00
_cell.angle_beta   90.00
_cell.angle_gamma   90.00
#
_symmetry.space_group_name_H-M   'P 1'
#
loop_
_entity.id
_entity.type
_entity.pdbx_description
1 polymer ?
#
loop_
_entity_poly.entity_id
_entity_poly.type
_entity_poly.pdbx_seq_one_letter_code
_entity_poly.pdbx_strand_id
1 'polypeptide(L)'
;MAAARACVGTRFRSQGRVPQLGLDCVGVVLVAAAATGLVVTVPAYRLGGDYPEIEAILIGQGCPRIEAALPGDILVIAPAQRERHLGIVTPLGLVHAHAGLERVVEGPIDPDWAIIGAWRLPGAR
;
A
#
# COMPACT_ATOMS: atom_id res chain seq x y z
N MET A 1 3.20 1.86 -10.45
CA MET A 1 2.95 3.21 -9.90
C MET A 1 1.75 3.94 -10.53
N ALA A 2 1.62 4.01 -11.86
CA ALA A 2 0.57 4.82 -12.52
C ALA A 2 -0.86 4.56 -12.01
N ALA A 3 -1.24 3.28 -11.87
CA ALA A 3 -2.55 2.90 -11.34
C ALA A 3 -2.78 3.38 -9.89
N ALA A 4 -1.76 3.35 -9.02
CA ALA A 4 -1.86 3.88 -7.68
C ALA A 4 -2.09 5.39 -7.69
N ARG A 5 -1.35 6.15 -8.51
CA ARG A 5 -1.53 7.60 -8.64
C ARG A 5 -2.92 7.98 -9.14
N ALA A 6 -3.49 7.18 -10.05
CA ALA A 6 -4.84 7.41 -10.54
C ALA A 6 -5.90 7.32 -9.43
N CYS A 7 -5.58 6.68 -8.30
CA CYS A 7 -6.45 6.63 -7.13
C CYS A 7 -6.39 7.88 -6.26
N VAL A 8 -5.41 8.78 -6.43
CA VAL A 8 -5.27 10.00 -5.61
C VAL A 8 -6.58 10.81 -5.64
N GLY A 9 -7.03 11.22 -4.46
CA GLY A 9 -8.33 11.87 -4.27
C GLY A 9 -9.51 10.92 -4.01
N THR A 10 -9.36 9.61 -4.26
CA THR A 10 -10.39 8.62 -3.88
C THR A 10 -10.62 8.67 -2.38
N ARG A 11 -11.88 8.69 -1.94
CA ARG A 11 -12.25 8.73 -0.52
C ARG A 11 -11.65 7.54 0.23
N PHE A 12 -11.22 7.77 1.47
CA PHE A 12 -10.86 6.69 2.37
C PHE A 12 -12.12 5.89 2.75
N ARG A 13 -12.05 4.57 2.62
CA ARG A 13 -13.09 3.66 3.11
C ARG A 13 -12.42 2.41 3.64
N SER A 14 -12.73 2.07 4.90
CA SER A 14 -12.24 0.82 5.49
C SER A 14 -12.65 -0.38 4.64
N GLN A 15 -11.68 -1.23 4.29
CA GLN A 15 -11.84 -2.35 3.37
C GLN A 15 -12.35 -1.96 1.97
N GLY A 16 -12.18 -0.70 1.57
CA GLY A 16 -12.53 -0.21 0.25
C GLY A 16 -11.68 -0.84 -0.85
N ARG A 17 -12.31 -1.17 -1.98
CA ARG A 17 -11.66 -1.86 -3.13
C ARG A 17 -11.94 -1.19 -4.47
N VAL A 18 -12.70 -0.10 -4.48
CA VAL A 18 -13.18 0.51 -5.73
C VAL A 18 -12.63 1.93 -5.83
N PRO A 19 -11.72 2.19 -6.77
CA PRO A 19 -11.27 3.54 -7.10
C PRO A 19 -12.47 4.49 -7.31
N GLN A 20 -12.31 5.76 -6.95
CA GLN A 20 -13.34 6.81 -6.97
C GLN A 20 -14.50 6.63 -5.96
N LEU A 21 -14.82 5.41 -5.51
CA LEU A 21 -15.85 5.17 -4.49
C LEU A 21 -15.29 5.09 -3.08
N GLY A 22 -14.16 4.40 -2.91
CA GLY A 22 -13.57 4.18 -1.60
C GLY A 22 -12.44 3.16 -1.61
N LEU A 23 -11.30 3.55 -1.03
CA LEU A 23 -10.12 2.70 -0.87
C LEU A 23 -9.55 2.82 0.55
N ASP A 24 -8.94 1.75 1.04
CA ASP A 24 -7.97 1.81 2.13
C ASP A 24 -6.54 1.54 1.62
N CYS A 25 -5.57 1.48 2.53
CA CYS A 25 -4.16 1.34 2.18
C CYS A 25 -3.87 0.05 1.40
N VAL A 26 -4.49 -1.06 1.80
CA VAL A 26 -4.42 -2.33 1.07
C VAL A 26 -5.14 -2.22 -0.28
N GLY A 27 -6.30 -1.58 -0.34
CA GLY A 27 -7.02 -1.33 -1.58
C GLY A 27 -6.19 -0.61 -2.64
N VAL A 28 -5.37 0.38 -2.24
CA VAL A 28 -4.42 1.06 -3.15
C VAL A 28 -3.39 0.08 -3.71
N VAL A 29 -2.81 -0.79 -2.88
CA VAL A 29 -1.86 -1.82 -3.32
C VAL A 29 -2.53 -2.82 -4.26
N LEU A 30 -3.76 -3.24 -3.98
CA LEU A 30 -4.51 -4.15 -4.83
C LEU A 30 -4.82 -3.57 -6.21
N VAL A 31 -5.17 -2.28 -6.28
CA VAL A 31 -5.36 -1.59 -7.57
C VAL A 31 -4.05 -1.54 -8.35
N ALA A 32 -2.92 -1.27 -7.68
CA ALA A 32 -1.61 -1.28 -8.31
C ALA A 32 -1.22 -2.69 -8.81
N ALA A 33 -1.48 -3.73 -8.02
CA ALA A 33 -1.22 -5.13 -8.37
C ALA A 33 -2.07 -5.60 -9.55
N ALA A 34 -3.36 -5.25 -9.57
CA ALA A 34 -4.24 -5.59 -10.68
C ALA A 34 -3.74 -5.01 -12.02
N ALA A 35 -3.13 -3.82 -11.99
CA ALA A 35 -2.54 -3.20 -13.19
C ALA A 35 -1.31 -3.94 -13.73
N THR A 36 -0.67 -4.81 -12.94
CA THR A 36 0.42 -5.68 -13.41
C THR A 36 -0.06 -7.09 -13.80
N GLY A 37 -1.38 -7.32 -13.77
CA GLY A 37 -1.98 -8.64 -14.00
C GLY A 37 -1.94 -9.55 -12.79
N LEU A 38 -1.46 -9.07 -11.64
CA LEU A 38 -1.43 -9.85 -10.40
C LEU A 38 -2.78 -9.75 -9.69
N VAL A 39 -3.45 -10.89 -9.55
CA VAL A 39 -4.67 -11.02 -8.76
C VAL A 39 -4.29 -11.47 -7.35
N VAL A 40 -4.34 -10.55 -6.39
CA VAL A 40 -3.99 -10.81 -4.99
C VAL A 40 -5.25 -11.00 -4.15
N THR A 41 -5.29 -12.09 -3.40
CA THR A 41 -6.31 -12.31 -2.36
C THR A 41 -5.75 -11.91 -1.01
N VAL A 42 -6.44 -11.00 -0.32
CA VAL A 42 -6.07 -10.57 1.04
C VAL A 42 -7.07 -11.17 2.03
N PRO A 43 -6.59 -11.91 3.05
CA PRO A 43 -7.43 -12.33 4.18
C PRO A 43 -8.10 -11.15 4.88
N ALA A 44 -9.08 -11.42 5.74
CA ALA A 44 -9.67 -10.38 6.58
C ALA A 44 -8.58 -9.75 7.49
N TYR A 45 -8.57 -8.42 7.59
CA TYR A 45 -7.65 -7.67 8.43
C TYR A 45 -8.37 -6.49 9.10
N ARG A 46 -7.74 -5.93 10.14
CA ARG A 46 -8.19 -4.72 10.83
C ARG A 46 -7.26 -3.56 10.47
N LEU A 47 -7.84 -2.46 9.98
CA LEU A 47 -7.09 -1.21 9.78
C LEU A 47 -6.67 -0.59 11.10
N GLY A 48 -5.52 0.08 11.12
CA GLY A 48 -4.95 0.67 12.34
C GLY A 48 -4.44 -0.37 13.35
N GLY A 49 -4.44 -1.65 12.96
CA GLY A 49 -4.07 -2.77 13.82
C GLY A 49 -2.78 -3.44 13.40
N ASP A 50 -2.37 -4.38 14.24
CA ASP A 50 -1.22 -5.21 13.95
C ASP A 50 -1.62 -6.18 12.86
N TYR A 51 -0.82 -6.25 11.81
CA TYR A 51 -1.04 -7.20 10.73
C TYR A 51 0.25 -7.97 10.47
N PRO A 52 0.68 -8.82 11.43
CA PRO A 52 1.97 -9.49 11.37
C PRO A 52 2.06 -10.43 10.16
N GLU A 53 0.94 -10.92 9.63
CA GLU A 53 0.93 -11.78 8.46
C GLU A 53 1.14 -11.03 7.14
N ILE A 54 1.10 -9.69 7.11
CA ILE A 54 1.17 -8.93 5.85
C ILE A 54 2.42 -9.27 5.05
N GLU A 55 3.57 -9.41 5.72
CA GLU A 55 4.85 -9.72 5.06
C GLU A 55 4.82 -11.11 4.43
N ALA A 56 4.28 -12.10 5.17
CA ALA A 56 4.13 -13.47 4.70
C ALA A 56 3.13 -13.56 3.54
N ILE A 57 2.06 -12.76 3.57
CA ILE A 57 1.09 -12.66 2.47
C ILE A 57 1.76 -12.07 1.24
N LEU A 58 2.49 -10.96 1.36
CA LEU A 58 3.19 -10.36 0.22
C LEU A 58 4.15 -11.38 -0.44
N ILE A 59 4.93 -12.09 0.36
CA ILE A 59 5.83 -13.14 -0.12
C ILE A 59 5.04 -14.27 -0.80
N GLY A 60 3.98 -14.78 -0.16
CA GLY A 60 3.14 -15.84 -0.70
C GLY A 60 2.39 -15.46 -1.98
N GLN A 61 2.18 -14.16 -2.21
CA GLN A 61 1.58 -13.60 -3.42
C GLN A 61 2.64 -13.26 -4.49
N GLY A 62 3.88 -13.71 -4.30
CA GLY A 62 4.97 -13.54 -5.26
C GLY A 62 5.60 -12.15 -5.27
N CYS A 63 5.35 -11.32 -4.25
CA CYS A 63 6.05 -10.05 -4.08
C CYS A 63 7.27 -10.30 -3.18
N PRO A 64 8.51 -10.41 -3.71
CA PRO A 64 9.68 -10.65 -2.87
C PRO A 64 10.06 -9.39 -2.08
N ARG A 65 10.59 -9.57 -0.88
CA ARG A 65 11.20 -8.49 -0.10
C ARG A 65 12.45 -7.98 -0.82
N ILE A 66 12.67 -6.67 -0.77
CA ILE A 66 13.81 -5.98 -1.38
C ILE A 66 14.43 -4.99 -0.39
N GLU A 67 15.71 -4.68 -0.59
CA GLU A 67 16.46 -3.75 0.27
C GLU A 67 16.31 -2.29 -0.16
N ALA A 68 16.34 -2.05 -1.48
CA ALA A 68 16.22 -0.72 -2.06
C ALA A 68 14.94 -0.62 -2.89
N ALA A 69 13.95 0.10 -2.36
CA ALA A 69 12.68 0.33 -3.03
C ALA A 69 12.85 1.26 -4.24
N LEU A 70 12.16 0.94 -5.33
CA LEU A 70 12.03 1.78 -6.51
C LEU A 70 10.59 2.27 -6.66
N PRO A 71 10.35 3.35 -7.44
CA PRO A 71 8.99 3.75 -7.80
C PRO A 71 8.16 2.58 -8.33
N GLY A 72 6.98 2.37 -7.75
CA GLY A 72 6.10 1.25 -8.07
C GLY A 72 6.19 0.05 -7.11
N ASP A 73 7.20 -0.01 -6.25
CA ASP A 73 7.31 -1.02 -5.20
C ASP A 73 6.32 -0.76 -4.05
N ILE A 74 6.02 -1.81 -3.30
CA ILE A 74 5.18 -1.74 -2.10
C ILE A 74 6.08 -1.36 -0.93
N LEU A 75 5.67 -0.36 -0.15
CA LEU A 75 6.28 -0.04 1.14
C LEU A 75 5.32 -0.40 2.27
N VAL A 76 5.83 -1.11 3.28
CA VAL A 76 5.11 -1.30 4.54
C VAL A 76 5.78 -0.45 5.60
N ILE A 77 4.98 0.36 6.28
CA ILE A 77 5.40 1.26 7.34
C ILE A 77 4.53 1.03 8.58
N ALA A 78 4.98 1.57 9.71
CA ALA A 78 4.29 1.52 10.97
C ALA A 78 4.12 2.94 11.54
N PRO A 79 2.93 3.56 11.36
CA PRO A 79 2.60 4.84 11.99
C PRO A 79 2.63 4.78 13.53
N ALA A 80 2.40 3.60 14.09
CA ALA A 80 2.57 3.28 15.51
C ALA A 80 3.10 1.84 15.64
N GLN A 81 3.68 1.46 16.78
CA GLN A 81 4.39 0.17 16.97
C GLN A 81 3.61 -1.06 16.47
N ARG A 82 2.28 -1.05 16.64
CA ARG A 82 1.39 -2.15 16.29
C ARG A 82 0.42 -1.77 15.18
N GLU A 83 0.77 -0.80 14.36
CA GLU A 83 0.00 -0.43 13.18
C GLU A 83 0.80 -0.83 11.95
N ARG A 84 0.13 -1.41 10.95
CA ARG A 84 0.70 -1.67 9.64
C ARG A 84 -0.03 -0.88 8.60
N HIS A 85 0.74 -0.14 7.81
CA HIS A 85 0.23 0.73 6.77
C HIS A 85 1.00 0.48 5.48
N LEU A 86 0.27 0.46 4.35
CA LEU A 86 0.83 0.15 3.05
C LEU A 86 0.69 1.32 2.09
N GLY A 87 1.63 1.40 1.16
CA GLY A 87 1.52 2.29 0.02
C GLY A 87 2.41 1.85 -1.13
N ILE A 88 2.31 2.59 -2.24
CA ILE A 88 3.13 2.39 -3.43
C ILE A 88 4.15 3.52 -3.52
N VAL A 89 5.42 3.15 -3.61
CA VAL A 89 6.54 4.08 -3.70
C VAL A 89 6.43 4.92 -4.98
N THR A 90 6.75 6.19 -4.86
CA THR A 90 6.78 7.17 -5.95
C THR A 90 8.02 8.06 -5.82
N PRO A 91 8.43 8.81 -6.87
CA PRO A 91 9.48 9.81 -6.74
C PRO A 91 9.17 10.92 -5.72
N LEU A 92 7.89 11.12 -5.35
CA LEU A 92 7.48 12.10 -4.35
C LEU A 92 7.40 11.54 -2.91
N GLY A 93 7.61 10.23 -2.75
CA GLY A 93 7.42 9.51 -1.49
C GLY A 93 6.49 8.32 -1.68
N LEU A 94 5.23 8.45 -1.26
CA LEU A 94 4.29 7.34 -1.16
C LEU A 94 2.89 7.73 -1.62
N VAL A 95 2.24 6.84 -2.39
CA VAL A 95 0.79 6.88 -2.61
C VAL A 95 0.12 5.91 -1.65
N HIS A 96 -0.81 6.41 -0.82
CA HIS A 96 -1.50 5.61 0.18
C HIS A 96 -2.87 6.21 0.53
N ALA A 97 -3.79 5.38 1.03
CA ALA A 97 -5.06 5.86 1.57
C ALA A 97 -4.88 6.32 3.03
N HIS A 98 -5.02 7.60 3.29
CA HIS A 98 -4.77 8.19 4.60
C HIS A 98 -6.08 8.36 5.38
N ALA A 99 -6.21 7.67 6.51
CA ALA A 99 -7.43 7.71 7.33
C ALA A 99 -7.73 9.14 7.85
N GLY A 100 -6.73 9.81 8.44
CA GLY A 100 -6.90 11.17 8.97
C GLY A 100 -7.18 12.27 7.93
N LEU A 101 -6.83 12.07 6.65
CA LEU A 101 -7.14 13.00 5.56
C LEU A 101 -8.36 12.54 4.73
N GLU A 102 -8.95 11.40 5.12
CA GLU A 102 -10.11 10.76 4.51
C GLU A 102 -10.02 10.52 2.99
N ARG A 103 -8.81 10.37 2.45
CA ARG A 103 -8.58 10.14 1.00
C ARG A 103 -7.25 9.47 0.70
N VAL A 104 -7.11 8.99 -0.54
CA VAL A 104 -5.82 8.62 -1.11
C VAL A 104 -5.01 9.88 -1.44
N VAL A 105 -3.75 9.88 -1.00
CA VAL A 105 -2.81 11.00 -1.20
C VAL A 105 -1.49 10.49 -1.78
N GLU A 106 -0.75 11.38 -2.42
CA GLU A 106 0.65 11.22 -2.82
C GLU A 106 1.47 12.28 -2.07
N GLY A 107 2.55 11.89 -1.40
CA GLY A 107 3.38 12.83 -0.68
C GLY A 107 4.57 12.19 0.03
N PRO A 108 5.41 12.99 0.71
CA PRO A 108 6.52 12.46 1.48
C PRO A 108 6.01 11.54 2.59
N ILE A 109 6.84 10.57 2.96
CA ILE A 109 6.58 9.71 4.12
C ILE A 109 6.84 10.55 5.36
N ASP A 110 5.93 10.49 6.34
CA ASP A 110 6.14 11.12 7.64
C ASP A 110 7.43 10.56 8.28
N PRO A 111 8.40 11.42 8.67
CA PRO A 111 9.65 10.96 9.26
C PRO A 111 9.47 10.17 10.57
N ASP A 112 8.34 10.33 11.26
CA ASP A 112 8.04 9.59 12.49
C ASP A 112 7.53 8.17 12.21
N TRP A 113 7.18 7.84 10.95
CA TRP A 113 6.70 6.51 10.59
C TRP A 113 7.86 5.55 10.33
N ALA A 114 7.92 4.47 11.10
CA ALA A 114 8.96 3.47 10.95
C ALA A 114 8.77 2.68 9.65
N ILE A 115 9.81 2.56 8.84
CA ILE A 115 9.81 1.69 7.66
C ILE A 115 10.03 0.25 8.11
N ILE A 116 9.08 -0.63 7.83
CA ILE A 116 9.16 -2.06 8.15
C ILE A 116 9.90 -2.82 7.04
N GLY A 117 9.65 -2.45 5.79
CA GLY A 117 10.33 -3.03 4.64
C GLY A 117 9.71 -2.62 3.30
N ALA A 118 10.29 -3.15 2.23
CA ALA A 118 9.81 -2.96 0.87
C ALA A 118 9.67 -4.30 0.14
N TRP A 119 8.70 -4.38 -0.77
CA TRP A 119 8.42 -5.55 -1.58
C TRP A 119 8.25 -5.17 -3.05
N ARG A 120 8.85 -5.95 -3.94
CA ARG A 120 8.70 -5.75 -5.39
C ARG A 120 7.35 -6.24 -5.83
N LEU A 121 6.57 -5.37 -6.47
CA LEU A 121 5.38 -5.80 -7.18
C LEU A 121 5.78 -6.45 -8.51
N PRO A 122 5.44 -7.73 -8.78
CA PRO A 122 5.74 -8.38 -10.06
C PRO A 122 5.19 -7.57 -11.24
N GLY A 123 5.99 -7.43 -12.30
CA GLY A 123 5.59 -6.71 -13.50
C GLY A 123 5.59 -5.18 -13.37
N ALA A 124 5.88 -4.61 -12.19
CA ALA A 124 6.19 -3.20 -12.07
C ALA A 124 7.58 -2.94 -12.70
N ARG A 125 7.58 -2.26 -13.86
CA ARG A 125 8.76 -1.67 -14.48
C ARG A 125 8.53 -0.18 -14.65
#